data_AF-A0A838K392-F1
#
_entry.id   AF-A0A838K392-F1
#
_cell.length_a   1.000
_cell.length_b   1.000
_cell.length_c   1.000
_cell.angle_alpha   90.00
_cell.angle_beta   90.00
_cell.angle_gamma   90.00
#
_symmetry.space_group_name_H-M   'P 1'
#
loop_
_entity.id
_entity.type
_entity.pdbx_description
1 polymer ?
#
loop_
_entity_poly.entity_id
_entity_poly.type
_entity_poly.pdbx_seq_one_letter_code
_entity_poly.pdbx_strand_id
1 'polypeptide(L)'
;TASTALLSALAGLGFAAVAVAARLLPALTPSAVVSAPAAYLLASAGALAFLLYSVALQRGAVTAATAPMIVLQTATPSLLGVLVLGDAVRSGWLSAAAVGLVITVAGAVALARYDGLRSRRAPAPSLDNSRSGSPEESET
;
A
#
# COMPACT_ATOMS: atom_id res chain seq x y z
N THR A 1 3.83 10.08 11.00
CA THR A 1 2.72 9.10 10.81
C THR A 1 1.63 9.62 9.89
N ALA A 2 1.06 10.82 10.10
CA ALA A 2 0.02 11.38 9.21
C ALA A 2 0.48 11.48 7.73
N SER A 3 1.72 11.87 7.48
CA SER A 3 2.29 11.93 6.13
C SER A 3 2.40 10.55 5.47
N THR A 4 2.84 9.52 6.21
CA THR A 4 2.97 8.14 5.68
C THR A 4 1.63 7.56 5.24
N ALA A 5 0.57 7.81 6.03
CA ALA A 5 -0.79 7.38 5.70
C ALA A 5 -1.30 8.07 4.43
N LEU A 6 -1.05 9.37 4.27
CA LEU A 6 -1.45 10.11 3.07
C LEU A 6 -0.67 9.63 1.83
N LEU A 7 0.65 9.44 1.94
CA LEU A 7 1.48 8.99 0.81
C LEU A 7 1.11 7.57 0.36
N SER A 8 0.87 6.66 1.30
CA SER A 8 0.42 5.30 0.97
C SER A 8 -1.00 5.28 0.39
N ALA A 9 -1.87 6.19 0.83
CA ALA A 9 -3.19 6.33 0.23
C ALA A 9 -3.13 6.82 -1.21
N LEU A 10 -2.31 7.84 -1.47
CA LEU A 10 -2.07 8.36 -2.83
C LEU A 10 -1.41 7.30 -3.72
N ALA A 11 -0.46 6.53 -3.19
CA ALA A 11 0.15 5.41 -3.90
C ALA A 11 -0.90 4.35 -4.29
N GLY A 12 -1.77 3.96 -3.35
CA GLY A 12 -2.84 2.99 -3.61
C GLY A 12 -3.84 3.47 -4.66
N LEU A 13 -4.21 4.76 -4.64
CA LEU A 13 -5.04 5.36 -5.69
C LEU A 13 -4.33 5.41 -7.05
N GLY A 14 -3.03 5.69 -7.07
CA GLY A 14 -2.23 5.62 -8.29
C GLY A 14 -2.19 4.20 -8.88
N PHE A 15 -1.98 3.18 -8.06
CA PHE A 15 -2.05 1.78 -8.51
C PHE A 15 -3.45 1.34 -8.92
N ALA A 16 -4.50 1.90 -8.32
CA ALA A 16 -5.86 1.69 -8.82
C ALA A 16 -6.06 2.26 -10.23
N ALA A 17 -5.52 3.44 -10.51
CA ALA A 17 -5.56 4.03 -11.85
C ALA A 17 -4.80 3.16 -12.87
N VAL A 18 -3.69 2.54 -12.47
CA VAL A 18 -2.97 1.53 -13.28
C VAL A 18 -3.89 0.36 -13.62
N ALA A 19 -4.57 -0.23 -12.62
CA ALA A 19 -5.47 -1.35 -12.84
C ALA A 19 -6.62 -0.99 -13.80
N VAL A 20 -7.15 0.23 -13.72
CA VAL A 20 -8.18 0.73 -14.65
C VAL A 20 -7.59 0.94 -16.04
N ALA A 21 -6.47 1.65 -16.17
CA ALA A 21 -5.81 1.89 -17.46
C ALA A 21 -5.47 0.59 -18.19
N ALA A 22 -5.08 -0.46 -17.45
CA ALA A 22 -4.82 -1.78 -18.01
C ALA A 22 -6.08 -2.44 -18.60
N ARG A 23 -7.27 -2.16 -18.07
CA ARG A 23 -8.56 -2.63 -18.64
C ARG A 23 -8.95 -1.88 -19.92
N LEU A 24 -8.47 -0.66 -20.09
CA LEU A 24 -8.69 0.16 -21.29
C LEU A 24 -7.67 -0.13 -22.41
N LEU A 25 -6.67 -0.99 -22.17
CA LEU A 25 -5.69 -1.32 -23.19
C LEU A 25 -6.36 -2.11 -24.33
N PRO A 26 -6.17 -1.69 -25.59
CA PRO A 26 -6.57 -2.49 -26.75
C PRO A 26 -5.69 -3.74 -26.87
N ALA A 27 -5.90 -4.54 -27.92
CA ALA A 27 -5.16 -5.77 -28.19
C ALA A 27 -3.65 -5.63 -27.88
N LEU A 28 -3.08 -6.65 -27.21
CA LEU A 28 -1.70 -6.64 -26.69
C LEU A 28 -0.64 -6.84 -27.80
N THR A 29 -0.85 -6.26 -28.97
CA THR A 29 0.17 -6.20 -30.02
C THR A 29 1.11 -5.03 -29.73
N PRO A 30 2.45 -5.18 -29.90
CA PRO A 30 3.41 -4.14 -29.55
C PRO A 30 3.12 -2.79 -30.22
N SER A 31 2.66 -2.80 -31.48
CA SER A 31 2.32 -1.61 -32.24
C SER A 31 1.07 -0.88 -31.72
N ALA A 32 0.05 -1.63 -31.29
CA ALA A 32 -1.17 -1.04 -30.73
C ALA A 32 -0.94 -0.49 -29.32
N VAL A 33 -0.11 -1.15 -28.51
CA VAL A 33 0.22 -0.70 -27.15
C VAL A 33 0.99 0.63 -27.17
N VAL A 34 2.00 0.77 -28.03
CA VAL A 34 2.79 2.01 -28.11
C VAL A 34 1.95 3.19 -28.63
N SER A 35 0.96 2.91 -29.49
CA SER A 35 0.06 3.96 -30.00
C SER A 35 -1.09 4.29 -29.05
N ALA A 36 -1.31 3.47 -28.03
CA ALA A 36 -2.44 3.61 -27.11
C ALA A 36 -2.14 4.64 -26.01
N PRO A 37 -2.95 5.73 -25.89
CA PRO A 37 -2.79 6.70 -24.80
C PRO A 37 -2.94 6.04 -23.41
N ALA A 38 -3.73 4.97 -23.31
CA ALA A 38 -3.90 4.19 -22.09
C ALA A 38 -2.59 3.53 -21.60
N ALA A 39 -1.66 3.18 -22.50
CA ALA A 39 -0.37 2.61 -22.11
C ALA A 39 0.54 3.65 -21.46
N TYR A 40 0.51 4.90 -21.93
CA TYR A 40 1.25 6.00 -21.30
C TYR A 40 0.65 6.39 -19.95
N LEU A 41 -0.67 6.38 -19.82
CA LEU A 41 -1.36 6.58 -18.54
C LEU A 41 -1.00 5.47 -17.54
N LEU A 42 -1.01 4.21 -17.99
CA LEU A 42 -0.60 3.06 -17.18
C LEU A 42 0.83 3.22 -16.65
N ALA A 43 1.78 3.53 -17.54
CA ALA A 43 3.19 3.67 -17.19
C ALA A 43 3.44 4.86 -16.25
N SER A 44 2.87 6.02 -16.56
CA SER A 44 3.05 7.24 -15.76
C SER A 44 2.38 7.15 -14.38
N ALA A 45 1.15 6.62 -14.30
CA ALA A 45 0.46 6.40 -13.03
C ALA A 45 1.20 5.38 -12.15
N GLY A 46 1.71 4.30 -12.76
CA GLY A 46 2.49 3.28 -12.05
C GLY A 46 3.80 3.83 -11.51
N ALA A 47 4.54 4.60 -12.31
CA ALA A 47 5.76 5.26 -11.87
C ALA A 47 5.51 6.23 -10.71
N LEU A 48 4.48 7.07 -10.82
CA LEU A 48 4.13 8.02 -9.77
C LEU A 48 3.69 7.31 -8.48
N ALA A 49 2.85 6.28 -8.58
CA ALA A 49 2.40 5.46 -7.45
C ALA A 49 3.57 4.77 -6.74
N PHE A 50 4.50 4.22 -7.51
CA PHE A 50 5.70 3.57 -6.99
C PHE A 50 6.61 4.56 -6.25
N LEU A 51 6.78 5.77 -6.78
CA LEU A 51 7.54 6.83 -6.11
C LEU A 51 6.88 7.27 -4.81
N LEU A 52 5.56 7.49 -4.82
CA LEU A 52 4.78 7.81 -3.61
C LEU A 52 4.92 6.71 -2.54
N TYR A 53 4.84 5.45 -2.95
CA TYR A 53 5.03 4.31 -2.06
C TYR A 53 6.46 4.23 -1.52
N SER A 54 7.46 4.46 -2.37
CA SER A 54 8.87 4.49 -1.97
C SER A 54 9.13 5.57 -0.91
N VAL A 55 8.56 6.77 -1.10
CA VAL A 55 8.67 7.84 -0.10
C VAL A 55 7.88 7.50 1.17
N ALA A 56 6.74 6.79 1.07
CA ALA A 56 6.03 6.30 2.24
C ALA A 56 6.88 5.33 3.07
N LEU A 57 7.58 4.39 2.41
CA LEU A 57 8.49 3.44 3.05
C LEU A 57 9.70 4.12 3.70
N GLN A 58 10.23 5.18 3.07
CA GLN A 58 11.33 5.96 3.65
C GLN A 58 10.91 6.73 4.91
N ARG A 59 9.61 7.08 5.03
CA ARG A 59 9.10 7.97 6.09
C ARG A 59 8.38 7.25 7.23
N GLY A 60 8.21 5.93 7.18
CA GLY A 60 7.48 5.22 8.23
C GLY A 60 7.60 3.70 8.17
N ALA A 61 6.89 3.04 9.08
CA ALA A 61 6.87 1.58 9.16
C ALA A 61 6.29 0.97 7.88
N VAL A 62 6.95 -0.09 7.39
CA VAL A 62 6.57 -0.80 6.15
C VAL A 62 5.12 -1.22 6.19
N THR A 63 4.69 -1.90 7.25
CA THR A 63 3.31 -2.38 7.39
C THR A 63 2.29 -1.25 7.39
N ALA A 64 2.63 -0.10 7.99
CA ALA A 64 1.77 1.08 8.01
C ALA A 64 1.65 1.75 6.62
N ALA A 65 2.63 1.57 5.73
CA ALA A 65 2.58 2.04 4.34
C ALA A 65 1.92 1.02 3.40
N THR A 66 2.20 -0.27 3.56
CA THR A 66 1.75 -1.32 2.64
C THR A 66 0.27 -1.66 2.82
N ALA A 67 -0.21 -1.76 4.06
CA ALA A 67 -1.59 -2.17 4.33
C ALA A 67 -2.64 -1.22 3.70
N PRO A 68 -2.62 0.10 3.93
CA PRO A 68 -3.60 1.01 3.32
C PRO A 68 -3.46 1.09 1.78
N MET A 69 -2.24 0.97 1.25
CA MET A 69 -2.00 0.95 -0.20
C MET A 69 -2.72 -0.24 -0.87
N ILE A 70 -2.57 -1.46 -0.32
CA ILE A 70 -3.20 -2.66 -0.88
C ILE A 70 -4.73 -2.55 -0.82
N VAL A 71 -5.28 -2.03 0.27
CA VAL A 71 -6.73 -1.84 0.38
C VAL A 71 -7.25 -0.92 -0.72
N LEU A 72 -6.61 0.23 -0.90
CA LEU A 72 -7.05 1.22 -1.87
C LEU A 72 -6.86 0.72 -3.31
N GLN A 73 -5.75 0.05 -3.62
CA GLN A 73 -5.54 -0.48 -4.96
C GLN A 73 -6.53 -1.60 -5.32
N THR A 74 -7.14 -2.28 -4.34
CA THR A 74 -8.10 -3.36 -4.59
C THR A 74 -9.54 -2.85 -4.59
N ALA A 75 -9.88 -2.01 -3.60
CA ALA A 75 -11.22 -1.48 -3.44
C ALA A 75 -11.58 -0.52 -4.57
N THR A 76 -10.66 0.35 -4.97
CA THR A 76 -10.92 1.38 -5.98
C THR A 76 -11.22 0.81 -7.37
N PRO A 77 -10.42 -0.10 -7.96
CA PRO A 77 -10.76 -0.67 -9.26
C PRO A 77 -11.95 -1.64 -9.18
N SER A 78 -12.21 -2.28 -8.03
CA SER A 78 -13.45 -3.05 -7.84
C SER A 78 -14.67 -2.14 -7.91
N LEU A 79 -14.63 -0.99 -7.24
CA LEU A 79 -15.72 -0.01 -7.24
C LEU A 79 -15.89 0.63 -8.62
N LEU A 80 -14.80 1.03 -9.27
CA LEU A 80 -14.82 1.60 -10.61
C LEU A 80 -15.27 0.59 -11.67
N GLY A 81 -14.93 -0.69 -11.52
CA GLY A 81 -15.43 -1.77 -12.37
C GLY A 81 -16.95 -1.83 -12.39
N VAL A 82 -17.56 -1.82 -11.20
CA VAL A 82 -19.02 -1.88 -11.04
C VAL A 82 -19.71 -0.56 -11.44
N LEU A 83 -19.18 0.60 -11.02
CA LEU A 83 -19.83 1.90 -11.27
C LEU A 83 -19.67 2.42 -12.69
N VAL A 84 -18.48 2.25 -13.29
CA VAL A 84 -18.10 2.96 -14.53
C VAL A 84 -17.98 2.01 -15.71
N LEU A 85 -17.45 0.80 -15.49
CA LEU A 85 -17.24 -0.19 -16.56
C LEU A 85 -18.44 -1.12 -16.77
N GLY A 86 -19.44 -1.07 -15.89
CA GLY A 86 -20.63 -1.91 -15.99
C GLY A 86 -20.40 -3.38 -15.63
N ASP A 87 -19.38 -3.71 -14.82
CA ASP A 87 -19.19 -5.06 -14.29
C ASP A 87 -20.44 -5.49 -13.51
N ALA A 88 -21.21 -6.41 -14.08
CA ALA A 88 -22.43 -6.90 -13.49
C ALA A 88 -22.11 -7.94 -12.40
N VAL A 89 -22.26 -7.55 -11.14
CA VAL A 89 -22.35 -8.51 -10.03
C VAL A 89 -23.65 -9.29 -10.23
N ARG A 90 -23.59 -10.64 -10.20
CA ARG A 90 -24.75 -11.54 -10.35
C ARG A 90 -25.96 -10.99 -9.57
N SER A 91 -27.14 -10.95 -10.20
CA SER A 91 -28.33 -10.32 -9.60
C SER A 91 -28.58 -10.83 -8.18
N GLY A 92 -28.66 -9.92 -7.21
CA GLY A 92 -28.86 -10.24 -5.78
C GLY A 92 -27.58 -10.44 -4.95
N TRP A 93 -26.38 -10.45 -5.54
CA TRP A 93 -25.11 -10.63 -4.82
C TRP A 93 -24.40 -9.31 -4.46
N LEU A 94 -25.01 -8.17 -4.79
CA LEU A 94 -24.45 -6.84 -4.55
C LEU A 94 -24.20 -6.57 -3.06
N SER A 95 -25.12 -7.02 -2.20
CA SER A 95 -24.97 -6.94 -0.74
C SER A 95 -23.82 -7.80 -0.23
N ALA A 96 -23.68 -9.04 -0.72
CA ALA A 96 -22.58 -9.93 -0.37
C ALA A 96 -21.21 -9.37 -0.82
N ALA A 97 -21.14 -8.78 -2.01
CA ALA A 97 -19.93 -8.11 -2.51
C ALA A 97 -19.56 -6.89 -1.64
N ALA A 98 -20.54 -6.06 -1.27
CA ALA A 98 -20.32 -4.92 -0.38
C ALA A 98 -19.85 -5.38 1.02
N VAL A 99 -20.43 -6.44 1.57
CA VAL A 99 -20.01 -7.00 2.87
C VAL A 99 -18.57 -7.54 2.79
N GLY A 100 -18.23 -8.29 1.73
CA GLY A 100 -16.86 -8.78 1.52
C GLY A 100 -15.84 -7.63 1.40
N LEU A 101 -16.21 -6.56 0.71
CA LEU A 101 -15.40 -5.34 0.61
C LEU A 101 -15.18 -4.71 1.98
N VAL A 102 -16.25 -4.52 2.75
CA VAL A 102 -16.19 -3.95 4.10
C VAL A 102 -15.33 -4.82 5.04
N ILE A 103 -15.48 -6.15 5.00
CA ILE A 103 -14.66 -7.08 5.80
C ILE A 103 -13.18 -6.97 5.42
N THR A 104 -12.88 -6.88 4.12
CA THR A 104 -11.50 -6.75 3.63
C THR A 104 -10.87 -5.45 4.09
N VAL A 105 -11.58 -4.32 3.95
CA VAL A 105 -11.15 -3.01 4.44
C VAL A 105 -10.93 -3.04 5.95
N ALA A 106 -11.88 -3.62 6.71
CA ALA A 106 -11.78 -3.73 8.15
C ALA A 106 -10.58 -4.57 8.60
N GLY A 107 -10.35 -5.72 7.96
CA GLY A 107 -9.22 -6.61 8.25
C GLY A 107 -7.87 -5.93 8.02
N ALA A 108 -7.73 -5.20 6.92
CA ALA A 108 -6.51 -4.47 6.63
C ALA A 108 -6.28 -3.26 7.55
N VAL A 109 -7.34 -2.54 7.93
CA VAL A 109 -7.25 -1.46 8.95
C VAL A 109 -6.86 -2.05 10.31
N ALA A 110 -7.42 -3.20 10.69
CA ALA A 110 -7.04 -3.89 11.91
C ALA A 110 -5.56 -4.30 11.88
N LEU A 111 -5.09 -4.89 10.79
CA LEU A 111 -3.68 -5.31 10.62
C LEU A 111 -2.71 -4.11 10.72
N ALA A 112 -3.06 -2.99 10.06
CA ALA A 112 -2.28 -1.76 10.11
C ALA A 112 -2.16 -1.19 11.54
N ARG A 113 -3.21 -1.33 12.36
CA ARG A 113 -3.20 -0.88 13.77
C ARG A 113 -2.39 -1.81 14.67
N TYR A 114 -2.40 -3.12 14.42
CA TYR A 114 -1.66 -4.10 15.24
C TYR A 114 -0.13 -3.95 15.11
N ASP A 115 0.37 -3.59 13.94
CA ASP A 115 1.81 -3.39 13.71
C ASP A 115 2.37 -2.19 14.50
N GLY A 116 1.62 -1.08 14.54
CA GLY A 116 1.97 0.11 15.33
C GLY A 116 2.05 -0.15 16.84
N LEU A 117 1.36 -1.18 17.34
CA LEU A 117 1.41 -1.60 18.74
C LEU A 117 2.63 -2.49 19.05
N ARG A 118 3.13 -3.27 18.07
CA ARG A 118 4.33 -4.10 18.22
C ARG A 118 5.62 -3.28 18.24
N SER A 119 5.76 -2.28 17.38
CA SER A 119 6.96 -1.41 17.36
C SER A 119 7.18 -0.65 18.67
N ARG A 120 6.10 -0.38 19.42
CA ARG A 120 6.16 0.30 20.72
C ARG A 120 6.54 -0.63 21.89
N ARG A 121 6.58 -1.95 21.65
CA ARG A 121 6.81 -2.98 22.66
C ARG A 121 8.12 -3.74 22.45
N ALA A 122 8.89 -3.41 21.41
CA ALA A 122 10.26 -3.90 21.24
C ALA A 122 11.12 -3.37 22.39
N PRO A 123 11.74 -4.23 23.22
CA PRO A 123 12.64 -3.81 24.28
C PRO A 123 13.79 -2.99 23.66
N ALA A 124 14.13 -1.85 24.27
CA ALA A 124 15.30 -1.07 23.87
C ALA A 124 16.55 -1.97 23.94
N PRO A 125 17.48 -1.90 22.97
CA PRO A 125 18.75 -2.59 23.08
C PRO A 125 19.42 -2.14 24.38
N SER A 126 19.66 -3.07 25.30
CA SER A 126 20.41 -2.80 26.52
C SER A 126 21.83 -2.42 26.13
N LEU A 127 22.12 -1.11 26.05
CA LEU A 127 23.47 -0.56 25.90
C LEU A 127 24.30 -0.69 27.20
N ASP A 128 24.02 -1.70 28.00
CA ASP A 128 24.73 -1.99 29.26
C ASP A 128 25.70 -3.15 29.04
N ASN A 129 26.74 -2.91 28.24
CA ASN A 129 27.88 -3.82 28.13
C ASN A 129 29.19 -3.09 27.84
N SER A 130 29.43 -1.93 28.47
CA SER A 130 30.69 -1.18 28.30
C SER A 130 31.17 -0.42 29.55
N ARG A 131 30.60 -0.67 30.74
CA ARG A 131 31.03 0.01 31.99
C ARG A 131 31.43 -0.90 33.16
N SER A 132 31.44 -2.22 33.01
CA SER A 132 31.77 -3.14 34.11
C SER A 132 33.08 -3.92 33.91
N GLY A 133 34.07 -3.30 33.25
CA GLY A 133 35.37 -3.91 32.97
C GLY A 133 36.54 -2.93 33.09
N SER A 134 36.53 -2.04 34.08
CA SER A 134 37.75 -1.31 34.47
C SER A 134 37.70 -0.92 35.96
N PRO A 135 38.25 -1.76 36.87
CA PRO A 135 39.03 -1.27 37.99
C PRO A 135 40.43 -0.92 37.47
N GLU A 136 40.82 0.34 37.55
CA GLU A 136 41.76 0.85 38.58
C GLU A 136 43.16 0.24 38.39
N GLU A 137 44.11 1.02 37.88
CA GLU A 137 45.00 1.80 38.76
C GLU A 137 45.51 0.94 39.93
N SER A 138 46.53 0.15 39.64
CA SER A 138 47.44 -0.42 40.64
C SER A 138 48.78 0.30 40.45
N GLU A 139 48.90 1.45 41.10
CA GLU A 139 50.18 1.96 41.58
C GLU A 139 51.00 0.82 42.18
N THR A 140 52.17 0.54 41.60
CA THR A 140 53.45 0.25 42.29
C THR A 140 54.59 0.37 41.29
#